data_AF-A0A832N4B0-F1
#
_entry.id   AF-A0A832N4B0-F1
#
_cell.length_a   1.000
_cell.length_b   1.000
_cell.length_c   1.000
_cell.angle_alpha   90.00
_cell.angle_beta   90.00
_cell.angle_gamma   90.00
#
_symmetry.space_group_name_H-M   'P 1'
#
loop_
_entity.id
_entity.type
_entity.pdbx_description
1 polymer ?
#
loop_
_entity_poly.entity_id
_entity_poly.type
_entity_poly.pdbx_seq_one_letter_code
_entity_poly.pdbx_strand_id
1 'polypeptide(L)'
;MAGIMPPLVRLGLEASVVAGVYKKLGNSPWKRKLLMFAGTLLLVWVLMLQLDTTSVELPEFTDPPIAYDHLSDEKTEPYLVWGKPPVKGADKRAARRWPDVRSCLMRSERKVENPDLRKMDWGKMRRDEDIEVCLFRIAASLRSPEAMRDWFVSQGMQYVEVTELKELPNVRPEDMWAVAAINRFSTGKTYRASPIPWRYWIMFISLGEDFGAVFSKDGDVSETDYFDNNIL
;
A
#
# COMPACT_ATOMS: atom_id res chain seq x y z
N MET A 1 6.45 -38.60 -11.26
CA MET A 1 6.18 -38.14 -12.65
C MET A 1 4.72 -37.71 -12.73
N ALA A 2 4.45 -36.41 -12.70
CA ALA A 2 3.13 -35.84 -12.95
C ALA A 2 3.37 -34.52 -13.72
N GLY A 3 3.04 -34.53 -15.01
CA GLY A 3 3.23 -33.39 -15.90
C GLY A 3 2.13 -32.36 -15.71
N ILE A 4 2.50 -31.15 -15.33
CA ILE A 4 1.62 -29.97 -15.29
C ILE A 4 1.48 -29.46 -16.73
N MET A 5 0.27 -29.49 -17.27
CA MET A 5 -0.06 -28.90 -18.57
C MET A 5 -0.02 -27.35 -18.51
N PRO A 6 0.43 -26.67 -19.57
CA PRO A 6 0.44 -25.20 -19.64
C PRO A 6 -0.96 -24.63 -19.93
N PRO A 7 -1.25 -23.36 -19.54
CA PRO A 7 -2.59 -22.76 -19.57
C PRO A 7 -3.07 -22.30 -20.96
N LEU A 8 -2.33 -22.60 -22.03
CA LEU A 8 -2.56 -21.99 -23.35
C LEU A 8 -3.76 -22.53 -24.13
N VAL A 9 -4.37 -23.65 -23.71
CA VAL A 9 -5.46 -24.30 -24.46
C VAL A 9 -6.84 -23.68 -24.17
N ARG A 10 -7.00 -22.86 -23.11
CA ARG A 10 -8.32 -22.31 -22.74
C ARG A 10 -8.74 -21.04 -23.49
N LEU A 11 -7.84 -20.41 -24.25
CA LEU A 11 -8.14 -19.21 -25.06
C LEU A 11 -8.74 -19.54 -26.44
N GLY A 12 -8.64 -20.79 -26.92
CA GLY A 12 -9.10 -21.17 -28.25
C GLY A 12 -10.62 -21.28 -28.43
N LEU A 13 -11.37 -21.49 -27.34
CA LEU A 13 -12.82 -21.70 -27.41
C LEU A 13 -13.65 -20.40 -27.41
N GLU A 14 -13.11 -19.28 -26.92
CA GLU A 14 -13.87 -18.01 -26.90
C GLU A 14 -13.78 -17.23 -28.22
N ALA A 15 -12.69 -17.37 -28.97
CA ALA A 15 -12.52 -16.70 -30.27
C ALA A 15 -13.60 -17.10 -31.30
N SER A 16 -14.06 -18.36 -31.25
CA SER A 16 -15.06 -18.91 -32.17
C SER A 16 -16.48 -18.35 -31.92
N VAL A 17 -16.81 -18.02 -30.67
CA VAL A 17 -18.11 -17.41 -30.32
C VAL A 17 -18.17 -15.96 -30.77
N VAL A 18 -17.06 -15.22 -30.61
CA VAL A 18 -16.97 -13.82 -31.07
C VAL A 18 -17.06 -13.74 -32.60
N ALA A 19 -16.40 -14.64 -33.33
CA ALA A 19 -16.46 -14.68 -34.79
C ALA A 19 -17.86 -14.97 -35.36
N GLY A 20 -18.67 -15.79 -34.66
CA GLY A 20 -20.05 -16.10 -35.05
C GLY A 20 -21.01 -14.92 -34.93
N VAL A 21 -20.82 -14.06 -33.93
CA VAL A 21 -21.62 -12.82 -33.74
C VAL A 21 -21.32 -11.79 -34.84
N TYR A 22 -20.08 -11.74 -35.34
CA TYR A 22 -19.66 -10.83 -36.40
C TYR A 22 -20.37 -11.06 -37.75
N LYS A 23 -20.74 -12.30 -38.08
CA LYS A 23 -21.31 -12.64 -39.40
C LYS A 23 -22.78 -12.26 -39.57
N LYS A 24 -23.51 -12.00 -38.47
CA LYS A 24 -24.96 -11.72 -38.48
C LYS A 24 -25.31 -10.23 -38.33
N LEU A 25 -24.32 -9.37 -38.13
CA LEU A 25 -24.50 -7.93 -38.03
C LEU A 25 -24.40 -7.28 -39.42
N GLY A 26 -25.55 -7.07 -40.06
CA GLY A 26 -25.69 -6.48 -41.40
C GLY A 26 -24.91 -5.17 -41.62
N ASN A 27 -24.58 -4.92 -42.88
CA ASN A 27 -23.60 -3.97 -43.43
C ASN A 27 -23.93 -2.47 -43.25
N SER A 28 -24.50 -2.08 -42.11
CA SER A 28 -24.84 -0.69 -41.81
C SER A 28 -23.59 0.11 -41.44
N PRO A 29 -23.36 1.29 -42.05
CA PRO A 29 -22.21 2.15 -41.73
C PRO A 29 -22.19 2.60 -40.26
N TRP A 30 -23.37 2.69 -39.61
CA TRP A 30 -23.48 3.00 -38.18
C TRP A 30 -22.93 1.87 -37.29
N LYS A 31 -23.16 0.61 -37.67
CA LYS A 31 -22.66 -0.54 -36.90
C LYS A 31 -21.13 -0.64 -36.95
N ARG A 32 -20.51 -0.28 -38.09
CA ARG A 32 -19.04 -0.20 -38.20
C ARG A 32 -18.45 0.86 -37.28
N LYS A 33 -19.06 2.04 -37.18
CA LYS A 33 -18.63 3.09 -36.25
C LYS A 33 -18.74 2.66 -34.79
N LEU A 34 -19.84 1.99 -34.42
CA LEU A 34 -20.04 1.47 -33.07
C LEU A 34 -19.01 0.40 -32.69
N LEU A 35 -18.73 -0.53 -33.61
CA LEU A 35 -17.71 -1.57 -33.42
C LEU A 35 -16.31 -0.99 -33.27
N MET A 36 -15.96 0.02 -34.09
CA MET A 36 -14.67 0.70 -33.94
C MET A 36 -14.57 1.38 -32.57
N PHE A 37 -15.63 2.09 -32.14
CA PHE A 37 -15.63 2.75 -30.83
C PHE A 37 -15.50 1.75 -29.66
N ALA A 38 -16.25 0.64 -29.70
CA ALA A 38 -16.15 -0.42 -28.69
C ALA A 38 -14.78 -1.09 -28.68
N GLY A 39 -14.19 -1.33 -29.85
CA GLY A 39 -12.82 -1.86 -29.97
C GLY A 39 -11.78 -0.91 -29.38
N THR A 40 -11.89 0.40 -29.64
CA THR A 40 -11.00 1.41 -29.06
C THR A 40 -11.14 1.46 -27.54
N LEU A 41 -12.37 1.44 -27.00
CA LEU A 41 -12.60 1.41 -25.55
C LEU A 41 -12.01 0.17 -24.90
N LEU A 42 -12.15 -1.00 -25.53
CA LEU A 42 -11.58 -2.25 -25.02
C LEU A 42 -10.05 -2.19 -25.02
N LEU A 43 -9.45 -1.63 -26.08
CA LEU A 43 -8.00 -1.48 -26.19
C LEU A 43 -7.45 -0.51 -25.12
N VAL A 44 -8.14 0.61 -24.90
CA VAL A 44 -7.83 1.56 -23.81
C VAL A 44 -7.98 0.87 -22.45
N TRP A 45 -9.03 0.08 -22.24
CA TRP A 45 -9.23 -0.66 -20.99
C TRP A 45 -8.12 -1.68 -20.72
N VAL A 46 -7.69 -2.43 -21.73
CA VAL A 46 -6.56 -3.37 -21.63
C VAL A 46 -5.25 -2.62 -21.37
N LEU A 47 -5.01 -1.48 -22.03
CA LEU A 47 -3.85 -0.64 -21.76
C LEU A 47 -3.87 -0.08 -20.34
N MET A 48 -5.03 0.34 -19.83
CA MET A 48 -5.19 0.80 -18.45
C MET A 48 -4.96 -0.32 -17.44
N LEU A 49 -5.42 -1.55 -17.71
CA LEU A 49 -5.11 -2.73 -16.89
C LEU A 49 -3.61 -3.06 -16.88
N GLN A 50 -2.89 -2.82 -17.97
CA GLN A 50 -1.44 -3.02 -18.03
C GLN A 50 -0.70 -1.94 -17.24
N LEU A 51 -1.18 -0.70 -17.26
CA LEU A 51 -0.59 0.41 -16.48
C LEU A 51 -0.71 0.19 -14.96
N ASP A 52 -1.77 -0.48 -14.49
CA ASP A 52 -1.95 -0.85 -13.07
C ASP A 52 -0.96 -1.92 -12.57
N THR A 53 -0.21 -2.56 -13.47
CA THR A 53 0.77 -3.61 -13.12
C THR A 53 2.22 -3.15 -13.12
N THR A 54 2.47 -1.84 -13.23
CA THR A 54 3.80 -1.31 -12.94
C THR A 54 4.08 -1.54 -11.47
N SER A 55 4.71 -2.68 -11.15
CA SER A 55 5.29 -2.90 -9.84
C SER A 55 6.20 -1.71 -9.60
N VAL A 56 5.87 -0.91 -8.60
CA VAL A 56 6.74 0.16 -8.15
C VAL A 56 8.03 -0.52 -7.75
N GLU A 57 9.02 -0.47 -8.63
CA GLU A 57 10.38 -0.89 -8.30
C GLU A 57 10.86 0.12 -7.26
N LEU A 58 10.87 -0.33 -6.00
CA LEU A 58 11.50 0.42 -4.93
C LEU A 58 12.96 0.69 -5.34
N PRO A 59 13.50 1.87 -5.02
CA PRO A 59 14.91 2.15 -5.29
C PRO A 59 15.77 1.04 -4.67
N GLU A 60 16.81 0.63 -5.40
CA GLU A 60 17.79 -0.31 -4.86
C GLU A 60 18.49 0.37 -3.68
N PHE A 61 18.23 -0.14 -2.47
CA PHE A 61 18.82 0.40 -1.25
C PHE A 61 20.30 0.04 -1.20
N THR A 62 21.18 1.04 -1.37
CA THR A 62 22.63 0.84 -1.34
C THR A 62 23.22 0.95 0.06
N ASP A 63 22.52 1.63 0.96
CA ASP A 63 22.88 1.74 2.38
C ASP A 63 22.53 0.44 3.14
N PRO A 64 23.27 0.14 4.23
CA PRO A 64 22.94 -0.97 5.12
C PRO A 64 21.47 -0.94 5.57
N PRO A 65 20.83 -2.11 5.77
CA PRO A 65 19.49 -2.18 6.36
C PRO A 65 19.44 -1.46 7.71
N ILE A 66 18.28 -0.86 7.99
CA ILE A 66 18.02 -0.24 9.30
C ILE A 66 17.98 -1.35 10.34
N ALA A 67 18.72 -1.18 11.44
CA ALA A 67 18.80 -2.15 12.51
C ALA A 67 17.46 -2.22 13.29
N TYR A 68 17.13 -3.42 13.76
CA TYR A 68 16.00 -3.72 14.63
C TYR A 68 16.35 -4.93 15.49
N ASP A 69 15.73 -5.03 16.66
CA ASP A 69 16.04 -6.09 17.63
C ASP A 69 15.08 -7.29 17.53
N HIS A 70 13.88 -7.07 16.98
CA HIS A 70 12.86 -8.10 16.82
C HIS A 70 11.92 -7.76 15.66
N LEU A 71 11.00 -8.69 15.37
CA LEU A 71 10.00 -8.54 14.32
C LEU A 71 8.62 -8.53 14.95
N SER A 72 7.87 -7.45 14.72
CA SER A 72 6.57 -7.27 15.36
C SER A 72 5.50 -8.24 14.88
N ASP A 73 4.67 -8.70 15.81
CA ASP A 73 3.48 -9.50 15.54
C ASP A 73 2.30 -9.16 16.47
N GLU A 74 1.10 -9.57 16.05
CA GLU A 74 -0.15 -9.27 16.76
C GLU A 74 -0.24 -9.95 18.14
N LYS A 75 0.60 -10.93 18.44
CA LYS A 75 0.56 -11.64 19.73
C LYS A 75 1.35 -10.89 20.81
N THR A 76 2.51 -10.39 20.43
CA THR A 76 3.45 -9.69 21.32
C THR A 76 3.16 -8.21 21.39
N GLU A 77 2.78 -7.62 20.25
CA GLU A 77 2.59 -6.17 20.09
C GLU A 77 1.29 -5.94 19.30
N PRO A 78 0.11 -6.13 19.92
CA PRO A 78 -1.16 -6.00 19.22
C PRO A 78 -1.32 -4.60 18.61
N TYR A 79 -1.94 -4.50 17.43
CA TYR A 79 -2.19 -3.21 16.79
C TYR A 79 -3.01 -2.29 17.73
N LEU A 80 -2.54 -1.06 17.94
CA LEU A 80 -3.19 -0.06 18.79
C LEU A 80 -3.59 1.19 17.99
N VAL A 81 -4.67 1.81 18.43
CA VAL A 81 -5.16 3.11 17.96
C VAL A 81 -5.31 3.99 19.19
N TRP A 82 -4.49 5.04 19.31
CA TRP A 82 -4.36 5.87 20.51
C TRP A 82 -4.10 5.05 21.79
N GLY A 83 -3.16 4.10 21.72
CA GLY A 83 -2.76 3.22 22.82
C GLY A 83 -3.82 2.19 23.24
N LYS A 84 -4.90 2.02 22.46
CA LYS A 84 -6.02 1.12 22.77
C LYS A 84 -6.28 0.13 21.65
N PRO A 85 -6.84 -1.05 21.95
CA PRO A 85 -7.25 -2.00 20.91
C PRO A 85 -8.23 -1.35 19.91
N PRO A 86 -8.15 -1.70 18.62
CA PRO A 86 -9.00 -1.10 17.60
C PRO A 86 -10.48 -1.35 17.90
N VAL A 87 -11.29 -0.29 17.83
CA VAL A 87 -12.76 -0.40 18.00
C VAL A 87 -13.44 -0.64 16.65
N LYS A 88 -12.99 0.04 15.59
CA LYS A 88 -13.61 -0.04 14.26
C LYS A 88 -13.39 -1.42 13.64
N GLY A 89 -14.40 -1.90 12.93
CA GLY A 89 -14.33 -3.20 12.26
C GLY A 89 -13.31 -3.26 11.12
N ALA A 90 -12.98 -2.12 10.50
CA ALA A 90 -12.00 -2.04 9.42
C ALA A 90 -10.58 -2.31 9.93
N ASP A 91 -10.16 -1.58 10.96
CA ASP A 91 -8.90 -1.75 11.70
C ASP A 91 -8.72 -3.21 12.15
N LYS A 92 -9.72 -3.80 12.81
CA LYS A 92 -9.69 -5.21 13.24
C LYS A 92 -9.48 -6.18 12.07
N ARG A 93 -10.04 -5.88 10.88
CA ARG A 93 -9.86 -6.71 9.69
C ARG A 93 -8.48 -6.51 9.07
N ALA A 94 -7.93 -5.30 9.13
CA ALA A 94 -6.57 -5.02 8.69
C ALA A 94 -5.54 -5.72 9.60
N ALA A 95 -5.67 -5.61 10.93
CA ALA A 95 -4.81 -6.31 11.89
C ALA A 95 -4.78 -7.83 11.67
N ARG A 96 -5.93 -8.45 11.35
CA ARG A 96 -5.99 -9.87 10.97
C ARG A 96 -5.37 -10.21 9.61
N ARG A 97 -5.38 -9.26 8.67
CA ARG A 97 -4.79 -9.44 7.33
C ARG A 97 -3.27 -9.31 7.38
N TRP A 98 -2.76 -8.48 8.28
CA TRP A 98 -1.34 -8.20 8.48
C TRP A 98 -0.90 -8.59 9.90
N PRO A 99 -0.87 -9.91 10.20
CA PRO A 99 -0.65 -10.41 11.55
C PRO A 99 0.77 -10.18 12.08
N ASP A 100 1.72 -9.88 11.19
CA ASP A 100 3.13 -9.68 11.52
C ASP A 100 3.79 -8.73 10.50
N VAL A 101 4.96 -8.18 10.85
CA VAL A 101 5.70 -7.26 9.97
C VAL A 101 6.09 -7.92 8.64
N ARG A 102 6.40 -9.23 8.63
CA ARG A 102 6.79 -9.95 7.41
C ARG A 102 5.67 -9.98 6.38
N SER A 103 4.42 -10.00 6.84
CA SER A 103 3.25 -9.97 5.97
C SER A 103 3.19 -8.68 5.13
N CYS A 104 3.68 -7.56 5.68
CA CYS A 104 3.76 -6.22 5.06
C CYS A 104 4.88 -6.08 4.02
N LEU A 105 5.87 -6.98 4.03
CA LEU A 105 7.05 -6.87 3.17
C LEU A 105 6.84 -7.54 1.80
N MET A 106 7.71 -7.17 0.86
CA MET A 106 7.81 -7.82 -0.45
C MET A 106 8.02 -9.32 -0.29
N ARG A 107 7.55 -10.10 -1.27
CA ARG A 107 7.61 -11.58 -1.23
C ARG A 107 9.03 -12.11 -1.00
N SER A 108 10.05 -11.43 -1.51
CA SER A 108 11.46 -11.80 -1.35
C SER A 108 11.92 -11.76 0.11
N GLU A 109 11.39 -10.85 0.94
CA GLU A 109 11.85 -10.63 2.31
C GLU A 109 11.12 -11.50 3.34
N ARG A 110 9.91 -11.98 3.04
CA ARG A 110 9.05 -12.64 4.05
C ARG A 110 9.66 -13.86 4.72
N LYS A 111 10.58 -14.55 4.04
CA LYS A 111 11.25 -15.76 4.53
C LYS A 111 12.73 -15.55 4.88
N VAL A 112 13.25 -14.33 4.72
CA VAL A 112 14.64 -14.00 5.09
C VAL A 112 14.72 -13.96 6.61
N GLU A 113 15.78 -14.51 7.20
CA GLU A 113 15.94 -14.51 8.67
C GLU A 113 15.91 -13.08 9.22
N ASN A 114 16.71 -12.19 8.63
CA ASN A 114 16.75 -10.76 8.90
C ASN A 114 16.27 -9.97 7.66
N PRO A 115 14.95 -9.81 7.46
CA PRO A 115 14.43 -9.09 6.30
C PRO A 115 14.82 -7.61 6.31
N ASP A 116 14.92 -7.01 5.12
CA ASP A 116 15.04 -5.55 5.00
C ASP A 116 13.65 -4.89 5.13
N LEU A 117 13.40 -4.24 6.28
CA LEU A 117 12.12 -3.59 6.59
C LEU A 117 11.81 -2.41 5.64
N ARG A 118 12.77 -1.92 4.87
CA ARG A 118 12.55 -0.87 3.85
C ARG A 118 11.82 -1.39 2.61
N LYS A 119 11.80 -2.72 2.39
CA LYS A 119 11.13 -3.35 1.24
C LYS A 119 9.67 -3.67 1.53
N MET A 120 8.90 -2.61 1.81
CA MET A 120 7.47 -2.67 2.04
C MET A 120 6.71 -3.04 0.75
N ASP A 121 5.70 -3.90 0.83
CA ASP A 121 4.83 -4.26 -0.29
C ASP A 121 3.63 -3.31 -0.38
N TRP A 122 3.90 -2.03 -0.67
CA TRP A 122 2.87 -0.98 -0.83
C TRP A 122 1.74 -1.40 -1.78
N GLY A 123 2.07 -2.16 -2.84
CA GLY A 123 1.11 -2.62 -3.84
C GLY A 123 0.08 -3.64 -3.33
N LYS A 124 0.24 -4.22 -2.14
CA LYS A 124 -0.78 -5.08 -1.52
C LYS A 124 -1.70 -4.35 -0.56
N MET A 125 -1.32 -3.16 -0.11
CA MET A 125 -2.17 -2.31 0.71
C MET A 125 -3.20 -1.70 -0.23
N ARG A 126 -4.49 -1.84 0.09
CA ARG A 126 -5.60 -1.33 -0.76
C ARG A 126 -6.54 -0.41 0.00
N ARG A 127 -6.22 -0.16 1.26
CA ARG A 127 -6.99 0.63 2.21
C ARG A 127 -6.03 1.34 3.15
N ASP A 128 -6.49 2.46 3.67
CA ASP A 128 -5.77 3.26 4.64
C ASP A 128 -5.45 2.44 5.89
N GLU A 129 -6.39 1.61 6.37
CA GLU A 129 -6.15 0.74 7.53
C GLU A 129 -5.10 -0.35 7.25
N ASP A 130 -4.88 -0.74 5.99
CA ASP A 130 -3.79 -1.67 5.64
C ASP A 130 -2.43 -0.98 5.83
N ILE A 131 -2.35 0.31 5.51
CA ILE A 131 -1.14 1.12 5.65
C ILE A 131 -0.85 1.37 7.11
N GLU A 132 -1.83 1.85 7.88
CA GLU A 132 -1.67 2.13 9.31
C GLU A 132 -1.17 0.89 10.06
N VAL A 133 -1.80 -0.29 9.86
CA VAL A 133 -1.35 -1.52 10.52
C VAL A 133 0.08 -1.87 10.12
N CYS A 134 0.44 -1.74 8.84
CA CYS A 134 1.79 -2.07 8.41
C CYS A 134 2.84 -1.05 8.90
N LEU A 135 2.51 0.23 8.96
CA LEU A 135 3.34 1.25 9.61
C LEU A 135 3.55 0.90 11.09
N PHE A 136 2.49 0.51 11.80
CA PHE A 136 2.57 0.10 13.20
C PHE A 136 3.55 -1.06 13.38
N ARG A 137 3.47 -2.08 12.51
CA ARG A 137 4.40 -3.23 12.56
C ARG A 137 5.86 -2.84 12.33
N ILE A 138 6.09 -1.93 11.38
CA ILE A 138 7.43 -1.42 11.10
C ILE A 138 7.94 -0.63 12.31
N ALA A 139 7.17 0.35 12.78
CA ALA A 139 7.52 1.17 13.94
C ALA A 139 7.78 0.32 15.19
N ALA A 140 6.93 -0.68 15.47
CA ALA A 140 7.07 -1.56 16.62
C ALA A 140 8.31 -2.46 16.52
N SER A 141 8.71 -2.86 15.30
CA SER A 141 9.97 -3.59 15.10
C SER A 141 11.20 -2.68 15.32
N LEU A 142 11.09 -1.39 14.97
CA LEU A 142 12.19 -0.43 15.06
C LEU A 142 12.40 0.15 16.47
N ARG A 143 11.32 0.35 17.24
CA ARG A 143 11.31 0.92 18.62
C ARG A 143 12.08 2.23 18.84
N SER A 144 12.43 2.95 17.77
CA SER A 144 13.17 4.19 17.83
C SER A 144 12.54 5.22 16.90
N PRO A 145 12.21 6.42 17.40
CA PRO A 145 11.77 7.55 16.57
C PRO A 145 12.79 7.89 15.47
N GLU A 146 14.08 7.81 15.76
CA GLU A 146 15.16 8.06 14.80
C GLU A 146 15.22 6.98 13.71
N ALA A 147 15.10 5.70 14.09
CA ALA A 147 15.05 4.61 13.12
C ALA A 147 13.80 4.69 12.23
N MET A 148 12.66 5.12 12.79
CA MET A 148 11.44 5.35 12.02
C MET A 148 11.57 6.55 11.08
N ARG A 149 12.23 7.63 11.50
CA ARG A 149 12.59 8.75 10.62
C ARG A 149 13.43 8.28 9.45
N ASP A 150 14.48 7.49 9.72
CA ASP A 150 15.38 6.97 8.68
C ASP A 150 14.63 6.01 7.74
N TRP A 151 13.68 5.24 8.27
CA TRP A 151 12.78 4.42 7.47
C TRP A 151 11.93 5.29 6.54
N PHE A 152 11.26 6.35 7.02
CA PHE A 152 10.50 7.26 6.17
C PHE A 152 11.36 7.93 5.09
N VAL A 153 12.57 8.37 5.44
CA VAL A 153 13.53 8.91 4.46
C VAL A 153 13.86 7.87 3.39
N SER A 154 14.07 6.61 3.77
CA SER A 154 14.32 5.52 2.82
C SER A 154 13.15 5.25 1.88
N GLN A 155 11.91 5.49 2.33
CA GLN A 155 10.72 5.39 1.47
C GLN A 155 10.59 6.56 0.48
N GLY A 156 11.48 7.56 0.56
CA GLY A 156 11.48 8.73 -0.32
C GLY A 156 10.55 9.86 0.13
N MET A 157 10.19 9.90 1.42
CA MET A 157 9.39 11.00 1.98
C MET A 157 10.18 12.31 1.95
N GLN A 158 9.51 13.42 1.60
CA GLN A 158 10.17 14.70 1.35
C GLN A 158 10.43 15.50 2.62
N TYR A 159 9.50 15.42 3.57
CA TYR A 159 9.58 16.10 4.85
C TYR A 159 9.40 15.03 5.92
N VAL A 160 10.35 14.93 6.84
CA VAL A 160 10.26 14.04 7.99
C VAL A 160 10.69 14.81 9.23
N GLU A 161 9.86 14.79 10.26
CA GLU A 161 10.09 15.51 11.52
C GLU A 161 9.92 14.55 12.70
N VAL A 162 10.79 14.67 13.68
CA VAL A 162 10.68 13.98 14.98
C VAL A 162 10.41 15.03 16.04
N THR A 163 9.28 14.91 16.72
CA THR A 163 8.80 15.88 17.70
C THR A 163 8.59 15.22 19.04
N GLU A 164 9.23 15.76 20.07
CA GLU A 164 8.95 15.39 21.45
C GLU A 164 7.61 16.00 21.90
N LEU A 165 6.68 15.12 22.24
CA LEU A 165 5.35 15.43 22.75
C LEU A 165 5.37 15.32 24.27
N LYS A 166 5.55 16.46 24.93
CA LYS A 166 5.58 16.52 26.40
C LYS A 166 4.29 16.00 27.03
N GLU A 167 4.44 15.40 28.21
CA GLU A 167 3.35 14.95 29.07
C GLU A 167 2.27 16.03 29.18
N LEU A 168 1.01 15.60 29.04
CA LEU A 168 -0.17 16.43 29.27
C LEU A 168 -1.12 15.63 30.17
N PRO A 169 -1.30 16.03 31.44
CA PRO A 169 -2.17 15.30 32.37
C PRO A 169 -3.57 15.06 31.78
N ASN A 170 -4.01 13.80 31.77
CA ASN A 170 -5.25 13.28 31.18
C ASN A 170 -5.29 13.10 29.66
N VAL A 171 -4.26 13.50 28.92
CA VAL A 171 -4.18 13.33 27.45
C VAL A 171 -3.00 12.42 27.08
N ARG A 172 -1.84 12.66 27.68
CA ARG A 172 -0.58 11.94 27.46
C ARG A 172 0.07 11.72 28.83
N PRO A 173 -0.02 10.52 29.42
CA PRO A 173 0.45 10.26 30.78
C PRO A 173 1.97 10.22 30.91
N GLU A 174 2.68 10.26 29.78
CA GLU A 174 4.13 10.28 29.69
C GLU A 174 4.58 11.07 28.46
N ASP A 175 5.89 11.37 28.40
CA ASP A 175 6.52 11.94 27.22
C ASP A 175 6.47 10.92 26.08
N MET A 176 6.13 11.41 24.90
CA MET A 176 6.04 10.63 23.67
C MET A 176 6.86 11.28 22.56
N TRP A 177 7.16 10.52 21.53
CA TRP A 177 7.83 11.02 20.32
C TRP A 177 6.93 10.76 19.13
N ALA A 178 6.54 11.81 18.43
CA ALA A 178 5.86 11.70 17.15
C ALA A 178 6.87 11.79 16.02
N VAL A 179 6.78 10.88 15.07
CA VAL A 179 7.51 10.94 13.81
C VAL A 179 6.47 11.17 12.72
N ALA A 180 6.50 12.35 12.11
CA ALA A 180 5.60 12.71 11.02
C ALA A 180 6.38 12.75 9.70
N ALA A 181 5.80 12.22 8.63
CA ALA A 181 6.38 12.24 7.30
C ALA A 181 5.34 12.68 6.26
N ILE A 182 5.74 13.59 5.38
CA ILE A 182 4.86 14.18 4.36
C ILE A 182 5.49 14.00 2.99
N ASN A 183 4.65 13.60 2.03
CA ASN A 183 4.97 13.62 0.62
C ASN A 183 4.02 14.60 -0.09
N ARG A 184 4.46 15.81 -0.43
CA ARG A 184 3.59 16.85 -1.05
C ARG A 184 3.13 16.52 -2.46
N PHE A 185 3.82 15.61 -3.12
CA PHE A 185 3.43 15.13 -4.44
C PHE A 185 3.65 13.63 -4.41
N SER A 186 2.59 12.83 -4.58
CA SER A 186 2.74 11.38 -4.68
C SER A 186 3.76 11.06 -5.77
N THR A 187 4.93 10.60 -5.35
CA THR A 187 6.05 10.30 -6.25
C THR A 187 5.81 9.01 -7.04
N GLY A 188 4.68 8.33 -6.78
CA GLY A 188 4.39 6.98 -7.27
C GLY A 188 5.31 5.91 -6.66
N LYS A 189 6.17 6.27 -5.71
CA LYS A 189 7.06 5.35 -4.98
C LYS A 189 6.43 4.78 -3.71
N THR A 190 5.45 5.48 -3.17
CA THR A 190 4.62 5.13 -2.02
C THR A 190 3.27 4.58 -2.48
N TYR A 191 2.39 4.25 -1.53
CA TYR A 191 1.04 3.76 -1.81
C TYR A 191 0.33 4.58 -2.92
N ARG A 192 -0.34 3.86 -3.82
CA ARG A 192 -1.39 4.46 -4.66
C ARG A 192 -2.67 3.78 -4.24
N ALA A 193 -3.60 4.55 -3.67
CA ALA A 193 -4.98 4.10 -3.59
C ALA A 193 -5.40 3.63 -4.99
N SER A 194 -5.86 2.38 -5.10
CA SER A 194 -6.28 1.80 -6.38
C SER A 194 -7.19 2.80 -7.10
N PRO A 195 -6.83 3.24 -8.32
CA PRO A 195 -7.61 4.25 -8.99
C PRO A 195 -8.99 3.68 -9.28
N ILE A 196 -10.03 4.27 -8.68
CA ILE A 196 -11.39 3.94 -9.08
C ILE A 196 -11.57 4.52 -10.49
N PRO A 197 -11.88 3.74 -11.54
CA PRO A 197 -11.77 4.20 -12.93
C PRO A 197 -12.54 5.48 -13.28
N TRP A 198 -13.63 5.78 -12.56
CA TRP A 198 -14.39 7.02 -12.74
C TRP A 198 -13.70 8.25 -12.15
N ARG A 199 -12.79 8.09 -11.18
CA ARG A 199 -11.98 9.18 -10.60
C ARG A 199 -10.96 9.75 -11.59
N TYR A 200 -10.60 9.08 -12.69
CA TYR A 200 -9.76 9.68 -13.73
C TYR A 200 -10.48 10.79 -14.51
N TRP A 201 -11.82 10.83 -14.51
CA TRP A 201 -12.58 11.88 -15.19
C TRP A 201 -12.66 13.18 -14.39
N ILE A 202 -12.36 13.14 -13.09
CA ILE A 202 -12.26 14.29 -12.19
C ILE A 202 -10.85 14.21 -11.63
N MET A 203 -9.86 14.88 -12.24
CA MET A 203 -8.47 14.83 -11.78
C MET A 203 -8.36 15.13 -10.29
N PHE A 204 -8.37 14.10 -9.45
CA PHE A 204 -7.99 14.19 -8.05
C PHE A 204 -6.48 14.24 -8.04
N ILE A 205 -5.94 15.46 -8.00
CA ILE A 205 -4.53 15.66 -7.69
C ILE A 205 -4.43 15.43 -6.19
N SER A 206 -3.90 14.28 -5.77
CA SER A 206 -3.46 14.11 -4.38
C SER A 206 -2.41 15.19 -4.11
N LEU A 207 -2.74 16.13 -3.21
CA LEU A 207 -1.86 17.24 -2.81
C LEU A 207 -0.87 16.82 -1.72
N GLY A 208 -0.99 15.59 -1.23
CA GLY A 208 0.03 14.95 -0.46
C GLY A 208 -0.48 13.80 0.39
N GLU A 209 0.47 13.01 0.86
CA GLU A 209 0.26 11.92 1.78
C GLU A 209 0.98 12.25 3.08
N ASP A 210 0.26 12.14 4.20
CA ASP A 210 0.80 12.30 5.55
C ASP A 210 0.83 10.93 6.22
N PHE A 211 1.95 10.64 6.86
CA PHE A 211 2.20 9.41 7.60
C PHE A 211 2.69 9.78 8.99
N GLY A 212 2.35 8.99 9.99
CA GLY A 212 2.90 9.19 11.32
C GLY A 212 2.98 7.93 12.16
N ALA A 213 3.83 8.02 13.17
CA ALA A 213 3.98 7.03 14.22
C ALA A 213 4.30 7.73 15.54
N VAL A 214 3.70 7.27 16.63
CA VAL A 214 3.93 7.82 17.97
C VAL A 214 4.49 6.73 18.88
N PHE A 215 5.60 7.05 19.52
CA PHE A 215 6.35 6.17 20.41
C PHE A 215 6.22 6.66 21.85
N SER A 216 6.09 5.73 22.79
CA SER A 216 6.36 5.97 24.21
C SER A 216 7.86 6.13 24.46
N LYS A 217 8.21 6.48 25.70
CA LYS A 217 9.60 6.54 26.18
C LYS A 217 10.33 5.22 26.11
N ASP A 218 9.59 4.12 26.25
CA ASP A 218 10.16 2.77 26.17
C ASP A 218 10.24 2.26 24.73
N GLY A 219 9.89 3.09 23.74
CA GLY A 219 9.89 2.75 22.32
C GLY A 219 8.69 1.94 21.87
N ASP A 220 7.65 1.81 22.70
CA ASP A 220 6.42 1.12 22.33
C ASP A 220 5.55 2.04 21.47
N VAL A 221 4.91 1.48 20.45
CA VAL A 221 4.08 2.27 19.52
C VAL A 221 2.69 2.45 20.11
N SER A 222 2.32 3.70 20.35
CA SER A 222 0.97 4.05 20.81
C SER A 222 -0.02 4.13 19.66
N GLU A 223 0.43 4.61 18.50
CA GLU A 223 -0.40 4.76 17.31
C GLU A 223 0.43 4.99 16.05
N THR A 224 -0.25 4.82 14.92
CA THR A 224 0.19 5.22 13.59
C THR A 224 -0.99 5.76 12.81
N ASP A 225 -0.71 6.67 11.90
CA ASP A 225 -1.72 7.32 11.09
C ASP A 225 -1.28 7.45 9.64
N TYR A 226 -2.28 7.44 8.76
CA TYR A 226 -2.11 7.70 7.34
C TYR A 226 -3.28 8.56 6.86
N PHE A 227 -2.97 9.64 6.16
CA PHE A 227 -3.96 10.53 5.57
C PHE A 227 -3.57 10.89 4.13
N ASP A 228 -4.52 10.69 3.21
CA ASP A 228 -4.40 11.18 1.83
C ASP A 228 -5.13 12.51 1.70
N ASN A 229 -4.39 13.60 1.52
CA ASN A 229 -4.89 14.97 1.41
C ASN A 229 -5.46 15.26 -0.01
N ASN A 230 -6.36 14.40 -0.48
CA ASN A 230 -7.11 14.67 -1.70
C ASN A 230 -8.12 15.79 -1.46
N ILE A 231 -7.97 16.93 -2.15
CA ILE A 231 -9.04 17.93 -2.25
C ILE A 231 -10.09 17.39 -3.24
N LEU A 232 -11.34 17.31 -2.76
CA LEU A 232 -12.52 16.93 -3.54
C LEU A 232 -12.93 18.00 -4.56
#